data_AF-A0A5N5TPH8-F1
#
_entry.id   AF-A0A5N5TPH8-F1
#
_cell.length_a   1.000
_cell.length_b   1.000
_cell.length_c   1.000
_cell.angle_alpha   90.00
_cell.angle_beta   90.00
_cell.angle_gamma   90.00
#
_symmetry.space_group_name_H-M   'P 1'
#
loop_
_entity.id
_entity.type
_entity.pdbx_description
1 polymer ?
#
loop_
_entity_poly.entity_id
_entity_poly.type
_entity_poly.pdbx_seq_one_letter_code
_entity_poly.pdbx_strand_id
1 'polypeptide(L)'
;SVVLGSRNHTCIHPVVSKSKSKNEGCKTLLDGKDGEFCSFFHGANRMKTHEQLYNLGYPSVCDLEDMVKIGKKLKACPYYASRHLMETAQIIICPYNYLIDPLIRESMCIDLRKNILVLDEAHNVEDSCRGSCFLLP
;
A
#
# COMPACT_ATOMS: atom_id res chain seq x y z
N SER A 1 -12.33 5.88 4.43
CA SER A 1 -11.84 5.32 3.15
C SER A 1 -10.34 5.10 3.24
N VAL A 2 -9.72 4.40 2.29
CA VAL A 2 -8.26 4.27 2.18
C VAL A 2 -7.82 4.34 0.72
N VAL A 3 -6.67 4.97 0.47
CA VAL A 3 -6.01 4.96 -0.84
C VAL A 3 -4.80 4.04 -0.77
N LEU A 4 -4.75 3.05 -1.67
CA LEU A 4 -3.62 2.15 -1.81
C LEU A 4 -2.62 2.71 -2.82
N GLY A 5 -1.33 2.56 -2.51
CA GLY A 5 -0.25 3.02 -3.36
C GLY A 5 0.93 2.07 -3.37
N SER A 6 1.71 2.13 -4.43
CA SER A 6 2.95 1.35 -4.55
C SER A 6 4.03 1.90 -3.62
N ARG A 7 5.07 1.10 -3.36
CA ARG A 7 6.25 1.53 -2.58
C ARG A 7 6.97 2.73 -3.21
N ASN A 8 6.79 2.99 -4.51
CA ASN A 8 7.36 4.17 -5.19
C ASN A 8 6.81 5.48 -4.66
N HIS A 9 5.55 5.51 -4.22
CA HIS A 9 4.90 6.71 -3.71
C HIS A 9 4.86 6.75 -2.17
N THR A 10 4.97 5.60 -1.51
CA THR A 10 4.69 5.46 -0.07
C THR A 10 5.91 5.12 0.80
N CYS A 11 7.04 4.72 0.22
CA CYS A 11 8.22 4.34 1.00
C CYS A 11 8.91 5.58 1.59
N ILE A 12 9.09 5.59 2.91
CA ILE A 12 9.77 6.67 3.65
C ILE A 12 11.10 6.24 4.28
N HIS A 13 11.54 5.00 4.05
CA HIS A 13 12.83 4.54 4.56
C HIS A 13 13.97 5.30 3.87
N PRO A 14 14.96 5.85 4.59
CA PRO A 14 15.91 6.82 4.03
C PRO A 14 16.77 6.28 2.86
N VAL A 15 17.10 4.98 2.91
CA VAL A 15 17.86 4.29 1.85
C VAL A 15 16.94 3.76 0.75
N VAL A 16 16.01 2.87 1.10
CA VAL A 16 15.10 2.22 0.13
C VAL A 16 14.26 3.22 -0.67
N SER A 17 13.80 4.33 -0.08
CA SER A 17 13.01 5.35 -0.80
C SER A 17 13.75 5.98 -1.98
N LYS A 18 15.08 5.97 -1.98
CA LYS A 18 15.93 6.50 -3.06
C LYS A 18 16.36 5.42 -4.06
N SER A 19 16.12 4.14 -3.74
CA SER A 19 16.45 3.02 -4.62
C SER A 19 15.50 2.95 -5.82
N LYS A 20 16.04 2.49 -6.95
CA LYS A 20 15.26 2.09 -8.13
C LYS A 20 14.46 0.80 -7.84
N SER A 21 15.03 -0.12 -7.07
CA SER A 21 14.40 -1.38 -6.69
C SER A 21 13.86 -1.34 -5.27
N LYS A 22 12.76 -0.60 -5.06
CA LYS A 22 12.16 -0.44 -3.73
C LYS A 22 11.52 -1.72 -3.20
N ASN A 23 11.00 -2.56 -4.09
CA ASN A 23 10.38 -3.84 -3.72
C ASN A 23 11.42 -4.79 -3.13
N GLU A 24 12.56 -4.99 -3.81
CA GLU A 24 13.64 -5.85 -3.32
C GLU A 24 14.27 -5.29 -2.06
N GLY A 25 14.60 -4.00 -2.03
CA GLY A 25 15.16 -3.36 -0.83
C GLY A 25 14.23 -3.46 0.38
N CYS A 26 12.91 -3.33 0.17
CA CYS A 26 11.93 -3.56 1.23
C CYS A 26 11.93 -5.02 1.68
N LYS A 27 12.00 -5.98 0.76
CA LYS A 27 12.00 -7.41 1.08
C LYS A 27 13.25 -7.80 1.89
N THR A 28 14.43 -7.34 1.50
CA THR A 28 15.68 -7.58 2.23
C THR A 28 15.60 -7.13 3.68
N LEU A 29 15.05 -5.93 3.93
CA LEU A 29 14.86 -5.37 5.28
C LEU A 29 13.76 -6.07 6.09
N LEU A 30 12.83 -6.77 5.44
CA LEU A 30 11.81 -7.58 6.11
C LEU A 30 12.34 -8.97 6.46
N ASP A 31 13.18 -9.53 5.59
CA ASP A 31 13.84 -10.82 5.78
C ASP A 31 14.99 -10.74 6.80
N GLY A 32 15.48 -9.53 7.14
CA GLY A 32 16.57 -9.32 8.10
C GLY A 32 17.92 -9.86 7.64
N LYS A 33 18.12 -10.03 6.32
CA LYS A 33 19.29 -10.72 5.74
C LYS A 33 20.64 -10.07 6.09
N ASP A 34 20.64 -8.75 6.28
CA ASP A 34 21.84 -7.97 6.59
C ASP A 34 21.95 -7.62 8.10
N GLY A 35 21.12 -8.22 8.95
CA GLY A 35 21.02 -7.86 10.37
C GLY A 35 20.30 -6.53 10.63
N GLU A 36 19.86 -5.84 9.57
CA GLU A 36 19.07 -4.61 9.65
C GLU A 36 17.58 -4.87 9.35
N PHE A 37 16.71 -4.18 10.09
CA PHE A 37 15.26 -4.27 9.93
C PHE A 37 14.65 -2.91 9.60
N CYS A 38 13.55 -2.91 8.86
CA CYS A 38 12.80 -1.69 8.58
C CYS A 38 12.06 -1.19 9.83
N SER A 39 12.63 -0.22 10.55
CA SER A 39 12.02 0.39 11.74
C SER A 39 10.61 0.96 11.49
N PHE A 40 10.36 1.49 10.29
CA PHE A 40 9.05 2.01 9.89
C PHE A 40 8.01 0.90 9.76
N PHE A 41 8.40 -0.31 9.32
CA PHE A 41 7.49 -1.45 9.23
C PHE A 41 6.95 -1.82 10.61
N HIS A 42 7.83 -1.95 11.61
CA HIS A 42 7.42 -2.18 13.00
C HIS A 42 6.54 -1.05 13.55
N GLY A 43 6.80 0.19 13.13
CA GLY A 43 5.99 1.35 13.46
C GLY A 43 4.60 1.37 12.81
N ALA A 44 4.33 0.57 11.77
CA ALA A 44 3.04 0.57 11.07
C ALA A 44 1.85 0.21 11.97
N ASN A 45 2.09 -0.49 13.08
CA ASN A 45 1.07 -0.80 14.09
C ASN A 45 0.50 0.45 14.79
N ARG A 46 1.20 1.59 14.72
CA ARG A 46 0.71 2.88 15.25
C ARG A 46 -0.38 3.50 14.37
N MET A 47 -0.59 2.97 13.17
CA MET A 47 -1.55 3.45 12.18
C MET A 47 -2.44 2.29 11.70
N LYS A 48 -2.86 1.41 12.63
CA LYS A 48 -3.55 0.17 12.27
C LYS A 48 -5.03 0.40 11.96
N THR A 49 -5.68 1.34 12.65
CA THR A 49 -7.12 1.62 12.48
C THR A 49 -7.40 3.12 12.28
N HIS A 50 -8.52 3.44 11.63
CA HIS A 50 -8.98 4.83 11.47
C HIS A 50 -9.24 5.50 12.83
N GLU A 51 -9.72 4.75 13.81
CA GLU A 51 -9.95 5.25 15.19
C GLU A 51 -8.64 5.70 15.85
N GLN A 52 -7.56 4.92 15.72
CA GLN A 52 -6.24 5.30 16.24
C GLN A 52 -5.74 6.61 15.62
N LEU A 53 -5.88 6.74 14.29
CA LEU A 53 -5.50 7.96 13.59
C LEU A 53 -6.33 9.16 14.04
N TYR A 54 -7.64 8.98 14.19
CA TYR A 54 -8.54 10.02 14.68
C TYR A 54 -8.19 10.47 16.10
N ASN A 55 -7.91 9.53 17.00
CA ASN A 55 -7.49 9.84 18.38
C ASN A 55 -6.14 10.58 18.46
N LEU A 56 -5.30 10.43 17.44
CA LEU A 56 -4.04 11.18 17.29
C LEU A 56 -4.24 12.55 16.61
N GLY A 57 -5.48 12.94 16.30
CA GLY A 57 -5.82 14.22 15.68
C GLY A 57 -5.64 14.25 14.16
N TYR A 58 -5.59 13.10 13.49
CA TYR A 58 -5.50 13.01 12.03
C TYR A 58 -6.88 12.84 11.39
N PRO A 59 -7.07 13.32 10.14
CA PRO A 59 -8.35 13.20 9.45
C PRO A 59 -8.69 11.74 9.12
N SER A 60 -9.99 11.44 9.09
CA SER A 60 -10.52 10.11 8.74
C SER A 60 -10.36 9.76 7.25
N VAL A 61 -10.12 10.76 6.41
CA VAL A 61 -9.84 10.63 4.99
C VAL A 61 -8.45 11.21 4.75
N CYS A 62 -7.54 10.38 4.25
CA CYS A 62 -6.18 10.76 3.89
C CYS A 62 -5.91 10.29 2.46
N ASP A 63 -5.30 11.15 1.66
CA ASP A 63 -4.68 10.74 0.39
C ASP A 63 -3.30 10.11 0.63
N LEU A 64 -2.57 9.79 -0.45
CA LEU A 64 -1.26 9.16 -0.36
C LEU A 64 -0.22 10.08 0.27
N GLU A 65 -0.24 11.36 -0.10
CA GLU A 65 0.68 12.40 0.38
C GLU A 65 0.51 12.62 1.89
N ASP A 66 -0.72 12.65 2.38
CA ASP A 66 -1.04 12.78 3.79
C ASP A 66 -0.60 11.54 4.56
N MET A 67 -0.85 10.33 4.04
CA MET A 67 -0.35 9.10 4.64
C MET A 67 1.17 9.10 4.77
N VAL A 68 1.90 9.63 3.78
CA VAL A 68 3.35 9.81 3.84
C VAL A 68 3.77 10.82 4.92
N LYS A 69 3.08 11.97 5.02
CA LYS A 69 3.36 12.98 6.05
C LYS A 69 3.12 12.41 7.46
N ILE A 70 1.99 11.71 7.66
CA ILE A 70 1.62 11.09 8.93
C ILE A 70 2.65 10.00 9.29
N GLY A 71 2.99 9.12 8.35
CA GLY A 71 3.98 8.06 8.57
C GLY A 71 5.36 8.59 8.95
N LYS A 72 5.79 9.72 8.36
CA LYS A 72 7.03 10.40 8.78
C LYS A 72 6.96 10.89 10.22
N LYS A 73 5.86 11.54 10.62
CA LYS A 73 5.65 12.04 11.99
C LYS A 73 5.59 10.91 13.01
N LEU A 74 4.88 9.82 12.69
CA LEU A 74 4.66 8.69 13.59
C LEU A 74 5.76 7.62 13.52
N LYS A 75 6.76 7.78 12.64
CA LYS A 75 7.76 6.75 12.30
C LYS A 75 7.10 5.41 11.95
N ALA A 76 6.09 5.46 11.10
CA ALA A 76 5.26 4.33 10.70
C ALA A 76 5.23 4.21 9.17
N CYS A 77 5.33 2.99 8.64
CA CYS A 77 5.41 2.76 7.20
C CYS A 77 4.05 3.02 6.53
N PRO A 78 3.90 4.03 5.66
CA PRO A 78 2.64 4.35 5.02
C PRO A 78 2.10 3.20 4.17
N TYR A 79 2.98 2.48 3.46
CA TYR A 79 2.62 1.34 2.63
C TYR A 79 1.90 0.23 3.43
N TYR A 80 2.43 -0.13 4.59
CA TYR A 80 1.82 -1.16 5.44
C TYR A 80 0.66 -0.61 6.26
N ALA A 81 0.70 0.66 6.66
CA ALA A 81 -0.43 1.32 7.32
C ALA A 81 -1.68 1.33 6.43
N SER A 82 -1.57 1.71 5.15
CA SER A 82 -2.71 1.67 4.21
C SER A 82 -3.26 0.24 4.04
N ARG A 83 -2.40 -0.78 4.12
CA ARG A 83 -2.84 -2.19 4.09
C ARG A 83 -3.63 -2.58 5.33
N HIS A 84 -3.19 -2.18 6.52
CA HIS A 84 -3.96 -2.44 7.74
C HIS A 84 -5.31 -1.71 7.73
N LEU A 85 -5.31 -0.45 7.31
CA LEU A 85 -6.53 0.36 7.22
C LEU A 85 -7.54 -0.20 6.20
N MET A 86 -7.07 -0.90 5.17
CA MET A 86 -7.91 -1.58 4.18
C MET A 86 -8.83 -2.62 4.81
N GLU A 87 -8.40 -3.32 5.87
CA GLU A 87 -9.18 -4.39 6.51
C GLU A 87 -10.50 -3.90 7.11
N THR A 88 -10.58 -2.62 7.47
CA THR A 88 -11.76 -2.00 8.10
C THR A 88 -12.35 -0.86 7.25
N ALA A 89 -11.80 -0.62 6.06
CA ALA A 89 -12.25 0.46 5.19
C ALA A 89 -13.53 0.08 4.43
N GLN A 90 -14.50 1.01 4.41
CA GLN A 90 -15.72 0.86 3.60
C GLN A 90 -15.50 1.17 2.11
N ILE A 91 -14.50 1.99 1.81
CA ILE A 91 -14.15 2.41 0.45
C ILE A 91 -12.65 2.29 0.30
N ILE A 92 -12.23 1.52 -0.71
CA ILE A 92 -10.83 1.28 -1.06
C ILE A 92 -10.61 1.83 -2.46
N ILE A 93 -9.65 2.75 -2.60
CA ILE A 93 -9.24 3.32 -3.87
C ILE A 93 -7.89 2.70 -4.22
N CYS A 94 -7.79 2.04 -5.37
CA CYS A 94 -6.55 1.41 -5.81
C CYS A 94 -6.41 1.42 -7.34
N PRO A 95 -5.19 1.40 -7.87
CA PRO A 95 -4.98 1.31 -9.32
C PRO A 95 -5.32 -0.07 -9.87
N TYR A 96 -5.65 -0.14 -11.16
CA TYR A 96 -6.13 -1.36 -11.83
C TYR A 96 -5.22 -2.57 -11.70
N ASN A 97 -3.91 -2.37 -11.67
CA ASN A 97 -2.94 -3.46 -11.53
C ASN A 97 -3.12 -4.25 -10.20
N TYR A 98 -3.71 -3.64 -9.16
CA TYR A 98 -4.02 -4.35 -7.91
C TYR A 98 -5.20 -5.32 -8.04
N LEU A 99 -6.04 -5.15 -9.07
CA LEU A 99 -7.21 -5.99 -9.34
C LEU A 99 -6.94 -7.05 -10.42
N ILE A 100 -6.16 -6.66 -11.43
CA ILE A 100 -5.91 -7.45 -12.65
C ILE A 100 -4.78 -8.45 -12.45
N ASP A 101 -3.66 -8.04 -11.85
CA ASP A 101 -2.50 -8.92 -11.63
C ASP A 101 -2.78 -9.86 -10.43
N PRO A 102 -2.89 -11.19 -10.64
CA PRO A 102 -3.21 -12.13 -9.58
C PRO A 102 -2.17 -12.13 -8.45
N LEU A 103 -0.89 -11.96 -8.78
CA LEU A 103 0.20 -11.97 -7.80
C LEU A 103 0.14 -10.72 -6.92
N ILE A 104 -0.12 -9.56 -7.51
CA ILE A 104 -0.29 -8.32 -6.75
C ILE A 104 -1.53 -8.43 -5.87
N ARG A 105 -2.66 -8.88 -6.44
CA ARG A 105 -3.94 -9.01 -5.73
C ARG A 105 -3.84 -9.93 -4.53
N GLU A 106 -3.22 -11.10 -4.70
CA GLU A 106 -2.94 -12.05 -3.63
C GLU A 106 -2.01 -11.44 -2.58
N SER A 107 -0.90 -10.82 -3.01
CA SER A 107 0.06 -10.20 -2.08
C SER A 107 -0.56 -9.10 -1.22
N MET A 108 -1.59 -8.44 -1.74
CA MET A 108 -2.33 -7.35 -1.09
C MET A 108 -3.54 -7.84 -0.29
N CYS A 109 -3.87 -9.12 -0.35
CA CYS A 109 -5.03 -9.73 0.31
C CYS A 109 -6.37 -9.08 -0.10
N ILE A 110 -6.50 -8.68 -1.36
CA ILE A 110 -7.74 -8.07 -1.87
C ILE A 110 -8.71 -9.18 -2.26
N ASP A 111 -9.82 -9.30 -1.53
CA ASP A 111 -10.93 -10.19 -1.84
C ASP A 111 -12.11 -9.40 -2.42
N LEU A 112 -12.51 -9.74 -3.65
CA LEU A 112 -13.62 -9.08 -4.33
C LEU A 112 -14.98 -9.71 -4.01
N ARG A 113 -15.02 -10.87 -3.35
CA ARG A 113 -16.28 -11.53 -3.01
C ARG A 113 -17.06 -10.65 -2.03
N LYS A 114 -18.37 -10.48 -2.30
CA LYS A 114 -19.29 -9.63 -1.52
C LYS A 114 -18.90 -8.14 -1.50
N ASN A 115 -18.05 -7.69 -2.41
CA ASN A 115 -17.72 -6.28 -2.60
C ASN A 115 -18.30 -5.75 -3.91
N ILE A 116 -18.57 -4.45 -3.98
CA ILE A 116 -18.95 -3.76 -5.21
C ILE A 116 -17.67 -3.19 -5.82
N LEU A 117 -17.35 -3.63 -7.04
CA LEU A 117 -16.23 -3.09 -7.80
C LEU A 117 -16.74 -2.01 -8.76
N VAL A 118 -16.20 -0.80 -8.62
CA VAL A 118 -16.43 0.32 -9.55
C VAL A 118 -15.14 0.55 -10.30
N LEU A 119 -15.20 0.45 -11.63
CA LEU A 119 -14.09 0.78 -12.53
C LEU A 119 -14.33 2.18 -13.09
N ASP A 120 -13.44 3.10 -12.76
CA ASP A 120 -13.47 4.48 -13.27
C ASP A 120 -12.63 4.59 -14.53
N GLU A 121 -13.15 5.14 -15.63
CA GLU A 121 -12.50 5.16 -16.94
C GLU A 121 -12.18 3.76 -17.50
N ALA A 122 -13.19 2.86 -17.46
CA ALA A 122 -13.06 1.45 -17.82
C ALA A 122 -12.55 1.18 -19.26
N HIS A 123 -12.52 2.20 -20.13
CA HIS A 123 -11.92 2.08 -21.46
C HIS A 123 -10.41 1.78 -21.41
N ASN A 124 -9.71 2.13 -20.32
CA ASN A 124 -8.27 1.87 -20.14
C ASN A 124 -7.95 0.48 -19.55
N VAL A 125 -8.97 -0.35 -19.31
CA VAL A 125 -8.79 -1.66 -18.68
C VAL A 125 -8.06 -2.63 -19.62
N GLU A 126 -8.31 -2.57 -20.93
CA GLU A 126 -7.65 -3.46 -21.89
C GLU A 126 -6.12 -3.27 -21.89
N ASP A 127 -5.65 -2.02 -21.91
CA ASP A 127 -4.23 -1.70 -21.87
C ASP A 127 -3.57 -2.18 -20.56
N SER A 128 -4.30 -2.05 -19.45
CA SER A 128 -3.84 -2.55 -18.15
C SER A 128 -3.71 -4.08 -18.15
N CYS A 129 -4.66 -4.79 -18.77
CA CYS A 129 -4.59 -6.24 -18.93
C CYS A 129 -3.41 -6.69 -19.81
N ARG A 130 -3.16 -6.00 -20.93
CA ARG A 130 -2.03 -6.30 -21.84
C ARG A 130 -0.68 -6.19 -21.12
N GLY A 131 -0.52 -5.21 -20.24
CA GLY A 131 0.68 -5.04 -19.42
C GLY A 131 0.89 -6.14 -18.37
N SER A 132 -0.19 -6.71 -17.83
CA SER A 132 -0.14 -7.81 -16.85
C SER A 132 -0.06 -9.21 -17.46
N CYS A 133 -0.45 -9.39 -18.73
CA CYS A 133 -0.57 -10.70 -19.37
C CYS A 133 0.77 -11.32 -19.84
N PHE A 134 1.88 -10.57 -19.89
CA PHE A 134 3.20 -11.09 -20.28
C PHE A 134 3.87 -12.02 -19.24
N LEU A 135 3.18 -12.32 -18.14
CA LEU A 135 3.70 -13.14 -17.03
C LEU A 135 3.05 -14.52 -16.88
N LEU A 136 2.23 -14.95 -17.84
CA LEU A 136 1.77 -16.34 -17.90
C LEU A 136 2.55 -17.11 -18.98
N PRO A 137 3.32 -18.15 -18.62
CA PRO A 137 3.90 -19.08 -19.59
C PRO A 137 2.82 -19.91 -20.30
#